data_AF-A0A8J3WDS9-F1
#
_entry.id   AF-A0A8J3WDS9-F1
#
_cell.length_a   1.000
_cell.length_b   1.000
_cell.length_c   1.000
_cell.angle_alpha   90.00
_cell.angle_beta   90.00
_cell.angle_gamma   90.00
#
_symmetry.space_group_name_H-M   'P 1'
#
loop_
_entity.id
_entity.type
_entity.pdbx_description
1 polymer ?
#
loop_
_entity_poly.entity_id
_entity_poly.type
_entity_poly.pdbx_seq_one_letter_code
_entity_poly.pdbx_strand_id
1 'polypeptide(L)'
;MDRVRGRTAGAVVTAGDECLGTFGPFALDIPWWAEAESVVAHLTAALGVPVMVLRLIGVDGGEGARDGHVTYHVEAFERPRGGLLGPPPSDHGDLFRPAARRAGWATAAGLREALEWARASLGAADRPVTGAVRQIKTWNLAGLFRIPTSAGPAWLKTTPEFATPEASAIGLVAGVDPGIVPGVVAAEPGRGWTLLEHVPGEDCWDASPEVIRTVIGRWVAAQAALAVHVETARTAPAEHPGATRTAPAGHPAGVPEGLPDRRLPVLAGRVRGLLDGEAAAGLTGDELSAAWRLADALPARISAIEECGLPDTLVHADFHSGNWRSGGLRSAVVDFADSHIGHPVLDGLRVRDFRPGPHRTEREQAWISAWSARVPGSDPVRALALAEPLAHLMYAVRYQEFLDGIETSERIYHEGDPAVEIRAALESAHLA
;
A
#
# COMPACT_ATOMS: atom_id res chain seq x y z
N MET A 1 -24.41 -5.19 25.58
CA MET A 1 -23.76 -6.47 25.20
C MET A 1 -22.43 -6.09 24.59
N ASP A 2 -21.35 -6.25 25.37
CA ASP A 2 -20.00 -5.96 24.90
C ASP A 2 -19.72 -6.77 23.63
N ARG A 3 -19.53 -6.06 22.52
CA ARG A 3 -19.12 -6.64 21.24
C ARG A 3 -17.78 -7.31 21.50
N VAL A 4 -17.71 -8.64 21.35
CA VAL A 4 -16.44 -9.39 21.44
C VAL A 4 -15.45 -8.67 20.50
N ARG A 5 -14.45 -8.00 21.08
CA ARG A 5 -13.37 -7.38 20.31
C ARG A 5 -12.47 -8.52 19.88
N GLY A 6 -12.41 -8.81 18.59
CA GLY A 6 -11.54 -9.86 18.06
C GLY A 6 -12.19 -10.69 16.95
N ARG A 7 -11.41 -11.61 16.41
CA ARG A 7 -11.85 -12.62 15.44
C ARG A 7 -11.60 -14.02 15.97
N THR A 8 -12.18 -15.02 15.33
CA THR A 8 -11.72 -16.41 15.49
C THR A 8 -10.92 -16.82 14.27
N ALA A 9 -10.00 -17.76 14.45
CA ALA A 9 -9.15 -18.25 13.39
C ALA A 9 -9.09 -19.78 13.37
N GLY A 10 -9.01 -20.33 12.17
CA GLY A 10 -8.62 -21.71 11.89
C GLY A 10 -7.39 -21.73 10.98
N ALA A 11 -6.69 -22.85 10.95
CA ALA A 11 -5.54 -23.05 10.08
C ALA A 11 -5.60 -24.40 9.39
N VAL A 12 -5.29 -24.42 8.08
CA VAL A 12 -4.89 -25.63 7.36
C VAL A 12 -3.38 -25.59 7.24
N VAL A 13 -2.72 -26.55 7.89
CA VAL A 13 -1.27 -26.58 8.04
C VAL A 13 -0.66 -27.49 6.97
N THR A 14 0.30 -26.95 6.24
CA THR A 14 1.06 -27.64 5.19
C THR A 14 2.55 -27.64 5.51
N ALA A 15 3.31 -28.52 4.88
CA ALA A 15 4.77 -28.47 4.87
C ALA A 15 5.26 -28.86 3.46
N GLY A 16 5.69 -27.87 2.69
CA GLY A 16 5.94 -28.03 1.26
C GLY A 16 4.64 -28.42 0.55
N ASP A 17 4.65 -29.54 -0.15
CA ASP A 17 3.50 -30.01 -0.96
C ASP A 17 2.57 -30.97 -0.21
N GLU A 18 2.74 -31.12 1.11
CA GLU A 18 1.93 -32.01 1.94
C GLU A 18 0.97 -31.23 2.85
N CYS A 19 -0.30 -31.61 2.88
CA CYS A 19 -1.25 -31.15 3.89
C CYS A 19 -1.17 -32.02 5.14
N LEU A 20 -0.78 -31.40 6.25
CA LEU A 20 -0.57 -32.10 7.53
C LEU A 20 -1.86 -32.21 8.35
N GLY A 21 -2.80 -31.29 8.16
CA GLY A 21 -4.09 -31.30 8.86
C GLY A 21 -4.63 -29.91 9.18
N THR A 22 -5.61 -29.88 10.08
CA THR A 22 -6.27 -28.65 10.53
C THR A 22 -5.97 -28.33 11.98
N PHE A 23 -5.98 -27.04 12.35
CA PHE A 23 -5.85 -26.57 13.72
C PHE A 23 -6.86 -25.45 14.00
N GLY A 24 -7.51 -25.50 15.16
CA GLY A 24 -8.49 -24.51 15.61
C GLY A 24 -9.92 -25.07 15.72
N PRO A 25 -10.91 -24.21 15.96
CA PRO A 25 -10.81 -22.74 16.01
C PRO A 25 -10.10 -22.23 17.28
N PHE A 26 -9.50 -21.03 17.20
CA PHE A 26 -8.95 -20.29 18.34
C PHE A 26 -9.30 -18.80 18.27
N ALA A 27 -9.35 -18.12 19.42
CA ALA A 27 -9.72 -16.70 19.51
C ALA A 27 -8.50 -15.79 19.38
N LEU A 28 -8.68 -14.62 18.76
CA LEU A 28 -7.67 -13.59 18.58
C LEU A 28 -8.27 -12.21 18.89
N ASP A 29 -7.55 -11.41 19.69
CA ASP A 29 -8.02 -10.07 20.08
C ASP A 29 -7.95 -9.04 18.94
N ILE A 30 -7.07 -9.28 17.95
CA ILE A 30 -6.88 -8.37 16.82
C ILE A 30 -7.86 -8.74 15.69
N PRO A 31 -8.69 -7.78 15.21
CA PRO A 31 -9.76 -8.11 14.27
C PRO A 31 -9.32 -8.13 12.79
N TRP A 32 -8.34 -7.31 12.37
CA TRP A 32 -7.98 -7.07 10.96
C TRP A 32 -7.35 -8.31 10.28
N TRP A 33 -8.00 -8.97 9.31
CA TRP A 33 -7.59 -10.27 8.72
C TRP A 33 -6.12 -10.36 8.28
N ALA A 34 -5.56 -9.24 7.80
CA ALA A 34 -4.17 -9.16 7.36
C ALA A 34 -3.12 -9.29 8.47
N GLU A 35 -3.50 -9.12 9.74
CA GLU A 35 -2.58 -9.26 10.87
C GLU A 35 -2.22 -10.74 11.09
N ALA A 36 -0.92 -11.05 11.06
CA ALA A 36 -0.44 -12.43 11.06
C ALA A 36 0.40 -12.78 12.30
N GLU A 37 0.92 -11.81 13.04
CA GLU A 37 1.83 -12.05 14.16
C GLU A 37 1.16 -12.87 15.27
N SER A 38 -0.08 -12.53 15.63
CA SER A 38 -0.86 -13.25 16.64
C SER A 38 -1.20 -14.69 16.22
N VAL A 39 -1.51 -14.90 14.93
CA VAL A 39 -1.77 -16.22 14.34
C VAL A 39 -0.52 -17.09 14.40
N VAL A 40 0.61 -16.55 13.92
CA VAL A 40 1.90 -17.26 13.90
C VAL A 40 2.39 -17.57 15.31
N ALA A 41 2.27 -16.63 16.24
CA ALA A 41 2.67 -16.83 17.63
C ALA A 41 1.85 -17.96 18.29
N HIS A 42 0.53 -17.96 18.11
CA HIS A 42 -0.36 -18.99 18.65
C HIS A 42 0.00 -20.38 18.08
N LEU A 43 0.08 -20.49 16.76
CA LEU A 43 0.35 -21.78 16.10
C LEU A 43 1.76 -22.29 16.37
N THR A 44 2.77 -21.41 16.39
CA THR A 44 4.15 -21.81 16.73
C THR A 44 4.21 -22.40 18.15
N ALA A 45 3.55 -21.76 19.12
CA ALA A 45 3.49 -22.25 20.49
C ALA A 45 2.74 -23.58 20.60
N ALA A 46 1.62 -23.73 19.88
CA ALA A 46 0.80 -24.94 19.93
C ALA A 46 1.45 -26.14 19.21
N LEU A 47 2.07 -25.90 18.05
CA LEU A 47 2.64 -26.96 17.20
C LEU A 47 4.10 -27.29 17.55
N GLY A 48 4.78 -26.41 18.28
CA GLY A 48 6.17 -26.59 18.70
C GLY A 48 7.20 -26.46 17.57
N VAL A 49 6.79 -25.92 16.42
CA VAL A 49 7.63 -25.69 15.24
C VAL A 49 7.34 -24.29 14.67
N PRO A 50 8.32 -23.64 14.02
CA PRO A 50 8.07 -22.36 13.34
C PRO A 50 7.06 -22.53 12.21
N VAL A 51 6.11 -21.60 12.14
CA VAL A 51 5.12 -21.53 11.06
C VAL A 51 5.00 -20.11 10.51
N MET A 52 4.48 -19.97 9.29
CA MET A 52 4.05 -18.68 8.73
C MET A 52 2.74 -18.83 7.98
N VAL A 53 1.92 -17.78 8.01
CA VAL A 53 0.67 -17.71 7.24
C VAL A 53 1.04 -17.38 5.80
N LEU A 54 0.59 -18.19 4.84
CA LEU A 54 0.75 -17.90 3.41
C LEU A 54 -0.33 -16.91 2.97
N ARG A 55 -1.60 -17.27 3.19
CA ARG A 55 -2.78 -16.52 2.77
C ARG A 55 -4.00 -16.90 3.59
N LEU A 56 -5.07 -16.12 3.49
CA LEU A 56 -6.38 -16.58 3.93
C LEU A 56 -7.00 -17.47 2.83
N ILE A 57 -7.87 -18.39 3.22
CA ILE A 57 -8.55 -19.30 2.29
C ILE A 57 -10.06 -19.38 2.53
N GLY A 58 -10.56 -18.74 3.59
CA GLY A 58 -11.99 -18.66 3.86
C GLY A 58 -12.29 -17.68 4.98
N VAL A 59 -13.45 -17.03 4.89
CA VAL A 59 -13.96 -16.12 5.91
C VAL A 59 -15.45 -16.40 6.10
N ASP A 60 -15.84 -16.77 7.32
CA ASP A 60 -17.23 -16.95 7.72
C ASP A 60 -17.64 -15.85 8.70
N GLY A 61 -18.52 -14.96 8.24
CA GLY A 61 -18.86 -13.74 8.98
C GLY A 61 -17.69 -12.74 9.01
N GLY A 62 -17.97 -11.50 9.40
CA GLY A 62 -17.02 -10.40 9.27
C GLY A 62 -17.26 -9.59 7.99
N GLU A 63 -16.77 -8.35 7.98
CA GLU A 63 -17.02 -7.37 6.92
C GLU A 63 -15.89 -6.33 6.93
N GLY A 64 -15.45 -5.85 5.77
CA GLY A 64 -14.44 -4.79 5.67
C GLY A 64 -13.05 -5.20 6.16
N ALA A 65 -12.67 -6.46 5.91
CA ALA A 65 -11.40 -7.07 6.31
C ALA A 65 -11.19 -7.23 7.83
N ARG A 66 -12.26 -7.48 8.59
CA ARG A 66 -12.28 -7.50 10.08
C ARG A 66 -13.24 -8.56 10.61
N ASP A 67 -12.97 -8.97 11.85
CA ASP A 67 -13.83 -9.83 12.66
C ASP A 67 -14.12 -11.18 11.98
N GLY A 68 -15.14 -11.91 12.44
CA GLY A 68 -15.55 -13.18 11.82
C GLY A 68 -14.67 -14.38 12.18
N HIS A 69 -14.86 -15.47 11.44
CA HIS A 69 -14.00 -16.65 11.47
C HIS A 69 -13.14 -16.71 10.22
N VAL A 70 -11.82 -16.63 10.36
CA VAL A 70 -10.88 -16.65 9.22
C VAL A 70 -10.10 -17.95 9.21
N THR A 71 -10.12 -18.67 8.10
CA THR A 71 -9.28 -19.85 7.88
C THR A 71 -8.04 -19.45 7.08
N TYR A 72 -6.87 -19.79 7.61
CA TYR A 72 -5.57 -19.50 7.00
C TYR A 72 -4.92 -20.76 6.41
N HIS A 73 -4.24 -20.61 5.28
CA HIS A 73 -3.25 -21.58 4.81
C HIS A 73 -1.90 -21.26 5.47
N VAL A 74 -1.35 -22.19 6.22
CA VAL A 74 -0.16 -22.00 7.05
C VAL A 74 0.94 -22.99 6.66
N GLU A 75 2.12 -22.48 6.34
CA GLU A 75 3.32 -23.30 6.09
C GLU A 75 4.07 -23.54 7.40
N ALA A 76 4.27 -24.81 7.73
CA ALA A 76 5.18 -25.24 8.79
C ALA A 76 6.58 -25.49 8.22
N PHE A 77 7.59 -24.93 8.88
CA PHE A 77 8.98 -25.08 8.44
C PHE A 77 9.59 -26.42 8.86
N GLU A 78 8.96 -27.10 9.81
CA GLU A 78 9.31 -28.44 10.29
C GLU A 78 8.01 -29.21 10.55
N ARG A 79 8.06 -30.55 10.56
CA ARG A 79 6.87 -31.36 10.85
C ARG A 79 6.52 -31.28 12.34
N PRO A 80 5.31 -30.84 12.73
CA PRO A 80 4.85 -30.87 14.12
C PRO A 80 4.79 -32.29 14.69
N ARG A 81 4.75 -32.40 16.02
CA ARG A 81 4.51 -33.69 16.68
C ARG A 81 3.13 -34.24 16.33
N GLY A 82 3.04 -35.55 16.17
CA GLY A 82 1.78 -36.22 15.84
C GLY A 82 0.70 -36.03 16.90
N GLY A 83 -0.56 -35.99 16.47
CA GLY A 83 -1.74 -35.86 17.35
C GLY A 83 -2.14 -34.42 17.70
N LEU A 84 -1.43 -33.40 17.20
CA LEU A 84 -1.77 -31.99 17.42
C LEU A 84 -2.71 -31.40 16.36
N LEU A 85 -2.81 -32.05 15.21
CA LEU A 85 -3.63 -31.62 14.08
C LEU A 85 -4.85 -32.53 13.92
N GLY A 86 -5.99 -31.92 13.59
CA GLY A 86 -7.15 -32.64 13.06
C GLY A 86 -6.88 -33.18 11.66
N PRO A 87 -7.79 -34.00 11.11
CA PRO A 87 -7.63 -34.54 9.75
C PRO A 87 -7.54 -33.41 8.71
N PRO A 88 -6.80 -33.62 7.60
CA PRO A 88 -6.83 -32.73 6.44
C PRO A 88 -8.26 -32.54 5.91
N PRO A 89 -8.62 -31.35 5.42
CA PRO A 89 -9.88 -31.14 4.71
C PRO A 89 -9.97 -32.05 3.49
N SER A 90 -11.17 -32.46 3.07
CA SER A 90 -11.33 -33.36 1.91
C SER A 90 -10.87 -32.74 0.59
N ASP A 91 -10.88 -31.42 0.50
CA ASP A 91 -10.51 -30.59 -0.65
C ASP A 91 -9.11 -29.98 -0.53
N HIS A 92 -8.26 -30.45 0.40
CA HIS A 92 -6.92 -29.91 0.64
C HIS A 92 -6.02 -29.86 -0.61
N GLY A 93 -6.30 -30.66 -1.64
CA GLY A 93 -5.61 -30.60 -2.93
C GLY A 93 -5.73 -29.24 -3.62
N ASP A 94 -6.79 -28.48 -3.35
CA ASP A 94 -7.01 -27.14 -3.94
C ASP A 94 -6.00 -26.11 -3.42
N LEU A 95 -5.40 -26.34 -2.25
CA LEU A 95 -4.36 -25.47 -1.68
C LEU A 95 -3.13 -25.36 -2.58
N PHE A 96 -2.80 -26.45 -3.28
CA PHE A 96 -1.61 -26.60 -4.10
C PHE A 96 -1.87 -26.33 -5.59
N ARG A 97 -3.14 -26.22 -6.00
CA ARG A 97 -3.46 -25.91 -7.39
C ARG A 97 -2.94 -24.52 -7.76
N PRO A 98 -2.33 -24.35 -8.94
CA PRO A 98 -1.99 -23.02 -9.44
C PRO A 98 -3.23 -22.13 -9.47
N ALA A 99 -3.10 -20.90 -9.00
CA ALA A 99 -4.11 -19.86 -9.18
C ALA A 99 -3.48 -18.68 -9.91
N ALA A 100 -4.19 -18.15 -10.90
CA ALA A 100 -3.76 -16.94 -11.59
C ALA A 100 -3.61 -15.81 -10.57
N ARG A 101 -2.54 -15.02 -10.71
CA ARG A 101 -2.25 -13.85 -9.86
C ARG A 101 -2.06 -14.17 -8.37
N ARG A 102 -1.80 -15.43 -7.99
CA ARG A 102 -1.36 -15.76 -6.64
C ARG A 102 -0.05 -15.03 -6.32
N ALA A 103 -0.04 -14.29 -5.22
CA ALA A 103 1.14 -13.58 -4.77
C ALA A 103 2.29 -14.55 -4.43
N GLY A 104 3.54 -14.13 -4.69
CA GLY A 104 4.71 -14.96 -4.40
C GLY A 104 4.83 -15.34 -2.93
N TRP A 105 4.54 -14.41 -2.01
CA TRP A 105 4.56 -14.66 -0.55
C TRP A 105 3.39 -15.53 -0.06
N ALA A 106 2.36 -15.73 -0.89
CA ALA A 106 1.24 -16.64 -0.62
C ALA A 106 1.53 -18.10 -1.03
N THR A 107 2.80 -18.42 -1.34
CA THR A 107 3.30 -19.76 -1.65
C THR A 107 4.48 -20.10 -0.75
N ALA A 108 4.62 -21.39 -0.41
CA ALA A 108 5.72 -21.88 0.42
C ALA A 108 7.10 -21.65 -0.23
N ALA A 109 7.21 -21.80 -1.55
CA ALA A 109 8.44 -21.56 -2.30
C ALA A 109 8.80 -20.07 -2.33
N GLY A 110 7.88 -19.21 -2.77
CA GLY A 110 8.14 -17.77 -2.88
C GLY A 110 8.39 -17.10 -1.53
N LEU A 111 7.72 -17.54 -0.45
CA LEU A 111 8.03 -17.09 0.91
C LEU A 111 9.47 -17.44 1.31
N ARG A 112 9.91 -18.69 1.09
CA ARG A 112 11.29 -19.12 1.41
C ARG A 112 12.31 -18.33 0.59
N GLU A 113 12.09 -18.17 -0.70
CA GLU A 113 12.98 -17.39 -1.57
C GLU A 113 13.12 -15.93 -1.10
N ALA A 114 12.01 -15.27 -0.74
CA ALA A 114 12.05 -13.89 -0.25
C ALA A 114 12.82 -13.77 1.07
N LEU A 115 12.64 -14.72 2.00
CA LEU A 115 13.35 -14.74 3.28
C LEU A 115 14.84 -15.06 3.13
N GLU A 116 15.20 -15.95 2.21
CA GLU A 116 16.59 -16.28 1.89
C GLU A 116 17.30 -15.09 1.24
N TRP A 117 16.67 -14.47 0.24
CA TRP A 117 17.17 -13.23 -0.38
C TRP A 117 17.37 -12.13 0.66
N ALA A 118 16.41 -11.97 1.58
CA ALA A 118 16.51 -10.97 2.63
C ALA A 118 17.71 -11.23 3.55
N ARG A 119 17.90 -12.49 3.98
CA ARG A 119 19.05 -12.89 4.81
C ARG A 119 20.39 -12.64 4.10
N ALA A 120 20.50 -13.02 2.82
CA ALA A 120 21.70 -12.82 2.03
C ALA A 120 22.03 -11.34 1.84
N SER A 121 21.02 -10.53 1.49
CA SER A 121 21.15 -9.09 1.30
C SER A 121 21.55 -8.36 2.59
N LEU A 122 20.97 -8.75 3.73
CA LEU A 122 21.35 -8.23 5.04
C LEU A 122 22.78 -8.62 5.43
N GLY A 123 23.20 -9.85 5.12
CA GLY A 123 24.59 -10.28 5.31
C GLY A 123 25.58 -9.48 4.48
N ALA A 124 25.27 -9.23 3.21
CA ALA A 124 26.10 -8.40 2.31
C ALA A 124 26.18 -6.94 2.75
N ALA A 125 25.18 -6.44 3.49
CA ALA A 125 25.14 -5.10 4.05
C ALA A 125 25.73 -4.99 5.47
N ASP A 126 26.49 -6.01 5.93
CA ASP A 126 27.08 -6.09 7.28
C ASP A 126 26.05 -6.04 8.43
N ARG A 127 24.84 -6.56 8.19
CA ARG A 127 23.73 -6.62 9.15
C ARG A 127 23.22 -8.06 9.34
N PRO A 128 24.06 -9.02 9.76
CA PRO A 128 23.65 -10.41 9.90
C PRO A 128 22.41 -10.57 10.79
N VAL A 129 21.54 -11.50 10.40
CA VAL A 129 20.32 -11.86 11.13
C VAL A 129 20.68 -12.51 12.46
N THR A 130 20.08 -12.06 13.57
CA THR A 130 20.43 -12.48 14.94
C THR A 130 19.35 -13.33 15.63
N GLY A 131 18.21 -13.55 14.99
CA GLY A 131 17.10 -14.30 15.58
C GLY A 131 16.01 -14.68 14.59
N ALA A 132 14.90 -15.19 15.12
CA ALA A 132 13.76 -15.59 14.31
C ALA A 132 13.09 -14.38 13.63
N VAL A 133 12.71 -14.57 12.36
CA VAL A 133 11.91 -13.60 11.60
C VAL A 133 10.49 -13.59 12.16
N ARG A 134 9.91 -12.40 12.31
CA ARG A 134 8.51 -12.22 12.70
C ARG A 134 7.69 -11.81 11.48
N GLN A 135 6.65 -12.57 11.17
CA GLN A 135 5.65 -12.18 10.19
C GLN A 135 4.66 -11.24 10.86
N ILE A 136 4.52 -10.02 10.35
CA ILE A 136 3.68 -8.97 10.94
C ILE A 136 2.33 -8.92 10.21
N LYS A 137 2.37 -8.93 8.87
CA LYS A 137 1.17 -8.96 8.03
C LYS A 137 1.35 -9.89 6.84
N THR A 138 0.25 -10.46 6.38
CA THR A 138 0.13 -11.07 5.05
C THR A 138 -1.27 -10.85 4.53
N TRP A 139 -1.38 -10.37 3.30
CA TRP A 139 -2.64 -10.12 2.59
C TRP A 139 -2.36 -9.88 1.10
N ASN A 140 -3.43 -9.63 0.35
CA ASN A 140 -3.45 -9.44 -1.09
C ASN A 140 -2.52 -8.33 -1.62
N LEU A 141 -2.19 -7.32 -0.80
CA LEU A 141 -1.32 -6.21 -1.22
C LEU A 141 0.11 -6.26 -0.66
N ALA A 142 0.38 -7.06 0.38
CA ALA A 142 1.76 -7.23 0.85
C ALA A 142 1.99 -8.43 1.77
N GLY A 143 3.24 -8.91 1.79
CA GLY A 143 3.82 -9.62 2.92
C GLY A 143 4.74 -8.68 3.69
N LEU A 144 4.64 -8.63 5.03
CA LEU A 144 5.45 -7.76 5.87
C LEU A 144 6.11 -8.54 7.00
N PHE A 145 7.44 -8.47 7.06
CA PHE A 145 8.26 -9.23 8.00
C PHE A 145 9.25 -8.32 8.71
N ARG A 146 9.41 -8.54 10.02
CA ARG A 146 10.45 -7.90 10.84
C ARG A 146 11.56 -8.88 11.12
N ILE A 147 12.78 -8.52 10.75
CA ILE A 147 13.97 -9.37 10.84
C ILE A 147 14.92 -8.76 11.88
N PRO A 148 15.20 -9.44 13.00
CA PRO A 148 16.21 -8.96 13.96
C PRO A 148 17.62 -9.09 13.36
N THR A 149 18.43 -8.04 13.48
CA THR A 149 19.83 -8.02 13.00
C THR A 149 20.78 -7.47 14.08
N SER A 150 22.09 -7.57 13.85
CA SER A 150 23.11 -6.98 14.71
C SER A 150 23.10 -5.45 14.74
N ALA A 151 22.48 -4.79 13.76
CA ALA A 151 22.41 -3.33 13.62
C ALA A 151 20.99 -2.77 13.91
N GLY A 152 20.17 -3.53 14.65
CA GLY A 152 18.76 -3.22 14.86
C GLY A 152 17.84 -3.97 13.87
N PRO A 153 16.51 -3.92 14.05
CA PRO A 153 15.60 -4.64 13.18
C PRO A 153 15.60 -4.06 11.75
N ALA A 154 15.44 -4.93 10.76
CA ALA A 154 15.13 -4.58 9.37
C ALA A 154 13.71 -5.06 9.03
N TRP A 155 13.14 -4.49 7.97
CA TRP A 155 11.81 -4.86 7.48
C TRP A 155 11.89 -5.36 6.06
N LEU A 156 11.43 -6.59 5.81
CA LEU A 156 11.18 -7.08 4.47
C LEU A 156 9.71 -6.80 4.14
N LYS A 157 9.47 -6.13 3.01
CA LYS A 157 8.15 -5.98 2.41
C LYS A 157 8.16 -6.60 1.02
N THR A 158 7.18 -7.44 0.75
CA THR A 158 6.92 -8.04 -0.56
C THR A 158 5.61 -7.48 -1.09
N THR A 159 5.58 -6.96 -2.31
CA THR A 159 4.42 -6.31 -2.93
C THR A 159 4.07 -6.94 -4.28
N PRO A 160 2.82 -6.80 -4.76
CA PRO A 160 2.40 -7.39 -6.02
C PRO A 160 3.03 -6.69 -7.22
N GLU A 161 3.02 -7.32 -8.39
CA GLU A 161 3.64 -6.78 -9.62
C GLU A 161 3.07 -5.41 -10.05
N PHE A 162 1.80 -5.13 -9.74
CA PHE A 162 1.15 -3.86 -10.04
C PHE A 162 1.44 -2.75 -9.01
N ALA A 163 2.16 -3.07 -7.94
CA ALA A 163 2.61 -2.08 -6.97
C ALA A 163 3.80 -1.30 -7.51
N THR A 164 3.92 -0.07 -7.03
CA THR A 164 5.08 0.76 -7.29
C THR A 164 6.31 0.13 -6.65
N PRO A 165 7.47 0.11 -7.34
CA PRO A 165 8.73 -0.23 -6.71
C PRO A 165 9.05 0.76 -5.58
N GLU A 166 8.73 0.40 -4.34
CA GLU A 166 8.80 1.32 -3.19
C GLU A 166 10.19 1.92 -3.01
N ALA A 167 11.24 1.11 -3.21
CA ALA A 167 12.62 1.58 -3.16
C ALA A 167 12.90 2.74 -4.12
N SER A 168 12.28 2.77 -5.30
CA SER A 168 12.44 3.85 -6.28
C SER A 168 11.77 5.15 -5.79
N ALA A 169 10.54 5.05 -5.26
CA ALA A 169 9.83 6.20 -4.71
C ALA A 169 10.52 6.76 -3.45
N ILE A 170 10.94 5.88 -2.55
CA ILE A 170 11.74 6.23 -1.36
C ILE A 170 13.05 6.89 -1.76
N GLY A 171 13.76 6.34 -2.75
CA GLY A 171 15.04 6.87 -3.24
C GLY A 171 14.92 8.30 -3.79
N LEU A 172 13.81 8.64 -4.46
CA LEU A 172 13.55 10.00 -4.91
C LEU A 172 13.40 10.98 -3.76
N VAL A 173 12.54 10.65 -2.81
CA VAL A 173 12.32 11.53 -1.65
C VAL A 173 13.60 11.64 -0.85
N ALA A 174 14.35 10.54 -0.67
CA ALA A 174 15.62 10.56 0.03
C ALA A 174 16.68 11.46 -0.63
N GLY A 175 16.59 11.67 -1.95
CA GLY A 175 17.46 12.59 -2.68
C GLY A 175 17.26 14.07 -2.32
N VAL A 176 16.09 14.43 -1.79
CA VAL A 176 15.75 15.83 -1.42
C VAL A 176 15.54 16.00 0.09
N ASP A 177 15.06 14.97 0.79
CA ASP A 177 14.94 14.89 2.24
C ASP A 177 15.12 13.43 2.72
N PRO A 178 16.35 12.97 3.02
CA PRO A 178 16.59 11.61 3.50
C PRO A 178 16.00 11.34 4.89
N GLY A 179 15.61 12.39 5.63
CA GLY A 179 15.10 12.23 6.98
C GLY A 179 13.59 12.08 7.08
N ILE A 180 12.84 12.06 5.96
CA ILE A 180 11.37 11.88 5.94
C ILE A 180 10.95 10.52 5.38
N VAL A 181 11.89 9.64 5.04
CA VAL A 181 11.61 8.30 4.52
C VAL A 181 12.49 7.25 5.20
N PRO A 182 12.15 5.95 5.09
CA PRO A 182 12.99 4.88 5.60
C PRO A 182 14.28 4.76 4.78
N GLY A 183 15.37 4.33 5.41
CA GLY A 183 16.55 3.88 4.67
C GLY A 183 16.24 2.59 3.90
N VAL A 184 16.67 2.51 2.64
CA VAL A 184 16.59 1.27 1.84
C VAL A 184 17.91 0.52 2.00
N VAL A 185 17.84 -0.72 2.48
CA VAL A 185 19.02 -1.60 2.63
C VAL A 185 19.30 -2.34 1.33
N ALA A 186 18.26 -2.90 0.71
CA ALA A 186 18.33 -3.61 -0.57
C ALA A 186 16.94 -3.61 -1.22
N ALA A 187 16.89 -3.79 -2.54
CA ALA A 187 15.65 -3.92 -3.28
C ALA A 187 15.83 -4.87 -4.46
N GLU A 188 14.78 -5.61 -4.78
CA GLU A 188 14.65 -6.43 -5.99
C GLU A 188 13.32 -6.06 -6.67
N PRO A 189 13.28 -4.93 -7.41
CA PRO A 189 12.06 -4.40 -8.00
C PRO A 189 11.31 -5.40 -8.89
N GLY A 190 12.03 -6.23 -9.65
CA GLY A 190 11.44 -7.23 -10.54
C GLY A 190 10.66 -8.33 -9.82
N ARG A 191 10.87 -8.48 -8.50
CA ARG A 191 10.12 -9.42 -7.64
C ARG A 191 9.22 -8.70 -6.62
N GLY A 192 9.20 -7.37 -6.62
CA GLY A 192 8.46 -6.58 -5.64
C GLY A 192 9.02 -6.68 -4.21
N TRP A 193 10.33 -6.90 -4.04
CA TRP A 193 10.93 -7.07 -2.71
C TRP A 193 11.72 -5.82 -2.30
N THR A 194 11.46 -5.33 -1.09
CA THR A 194 12.21 -4.21 -0.52
C THR A 194 12.62 -4.52 0.92
N LEU A 195 13.89 -4.30 1.24
CA LEU A 195 14.43 -4.31 2.59
C LEU A 195 14.62 -2.88 3.09
N LEU A 196 13.96 -2.54 4.19
CA LEU A 196 13.98 -1.22 4.80
C LEU A 196 14.64 -1.26 6.18
N GLU A 197 15.31 -0.17 6.53
CA GLU A 197 15.71 0.09 7.91
C GLU A 197 14.48 0.31 8.80
N HIS A 198 14.61 -0.01 10.08
CA HIS A 198 13.56 0.29 11.04
C HIS A 198 13.44 1.79 11.28
N VAL A 199 12.23 2.32 11.06
CA VAL A 199 11.89 3.69 11.44
C VAL A 199 11.46 3.73 12.91
N PRO A 200 12.21 4.43 13.79
CA PRO A 200 11.86 4.54 15.20
C PRO A 200 10.62 5.44 15.42
N GLY A 201 10.05 5.36 16.63
CA GLY A 201 8.88 6.14 17.02
C GLY A 201 7.58 5.34 16.99
N GLU A 202 6.46 6.02 17.15
CA GLU A 202 5.09 5.45 17.20
C GLU A 202 4.32 5.76 15.91
N ASP A 203 3.26 5.00 15.63
CA ASP A 203 2.34 5.35 14.54
C ASP A 203 1.57 6.61 14.90
N CYS A 204 1.26 7.41 13.89
CA CYS A 204 0.70 8.74 14.10
C CYS A 204 -0.80 8.79 13.75
N TRP A 205 -1.57 7.71 13.98
CA TRP A 205 -3.04 7.75 13.79
C TRP A 205 -3.64 8.95 14.53
N ASP A 206 -3.23 9.16 15.78
CA ASP A 206 -3.61 10.29 16.63
C ASP A 206 -2.47 11.35 16.72
N ALA A 207 -1.90 11.71 15.57
CA ALA A 207 -0.82 12.69 15.48
C ALA A 207 -1.18 14.02 16.16
N SER A 208 -0.23 14.59 16.91
CA SER A 208 -0.39 15.95 17.43
C SER A 208 -0.40 17.00 16.29
N PRO A 209 -1.02 18.17 16.49
CA PRO A 209 -0.94 19.29 15.55
C PRO A 209 0.48 19.65 15.09
N GLU A 210 1.46 19.55 15.99
CA GLU A 210 2.87 19.82 15.67
C GLU A 210 3.46 18.78 14.70
N VAL A 211 3.18 17.49 14.94
CA VAL A 211 3.61 16.42 14.04
C VAL A 211 2.93 16.56 12.68
N ILE A 212 1.62 16.89 12.65
CA ILE A 212 0.86 17.14 11.42
C ILE A 212 1.52 18.23 10.58
N ARG A 213 1.74 19.42 11.16
CA ARG A 213 2.35 20.54 10.43
C ARG A 213 3.76 20.22 9.95
N THR A 214 4.54 19.52 10.76
CA THR A 214 5.92 19.15 10.44
C THR A 214 5.99 18.15 9.29
N VAL A 215 5.23 17.06 9.35
CA VAL A 215 5.25 16.01 8.31
C VAL A 215 4.69 16.55 7.00
N ILE A 216 3.54 17.24 7.03
CA ILE A 216 2.94 17.82 5.83
C ILE A 216 3.88 18.86 5.20
N GLY A 217 4.44 19.77 6.01
CA GLY A 217 5.35 20.80 5.50
C GLY A 217 6.60 20.23 4.85
N ARG A 218 7.21 19.19 5.44
CA ARG A 218 8.37 18.50 4.86
C ARG A 218 8.00 17.65 3.64
N TRP A 219 6.84 17.00 3.64
CA TRP A 219 6.36 16.22 2.49
C TRP A 219 6.11 17.12 1.27
N VAL A 220 5.36 18.21 1.45
CA VAL A 220 5.13 19.21 0.40
C VAL A 220 6.45 19.84 -0.07
N ALA A 221 7.41 20.03 0.84
CA ALA A 221 8.74 20.51 0.47
C ALA A 221 9.47 19.57 -0.48
N ALA A 222 9.44 18.26 -0.18
CA ALA A 222 10.03 17.23 -1.03
C ALA A 222 9.31 17.15 -2.38
N GLN A 223 7.97 17.19 -2.39
CA GLN A 223 7.17 17.22 -3.61
C GLN A 223 7.52 18.43 -4.49
N ALA A 224 7.55 19.64 -3.95
CA ALA A 224 7.92 20.83 -4.70
C ALA A 224 9.34 20.75 -5.30
N ALA A 225 10.30 20.13 -4.59
CA ALA A 225 11.64 19.92 -5.11
C ALA A 225 11.68 18.87 -6.25
N LEU A 226 10.88 17.81 -6.13
CA LEU A 226 10.77 16.76 -7.16
C LEU A 226 10.01 17.23 -8.40
N ALA A 227 9.05 18.14 -8.27
CA ALA A 227 8.30 18.72 -9.39
C ALA A 227 9.22 19.38 -10.44
N VAL A 228 10.30 20.05 -10.02
CA VAL A 228 11.30 20.64 -10.92
C VAL A 228 11.96 19.57 -11.81
N HIS A 229 12.20 18.39 -11.24
CA HIS A 229 12.82 17.26 -11.97
C HIS A 229 11.84 16.65 -12.98
N VAL A 230 10.55 16.54 -12.62
CA VAL A 230 9.48 16.07 -13.52
C VAL A 230 9.36 16.99 -14.73
N GLU A 231 9.31 18.31 -14.51
CA GLU A 231 9.18 19.29 -15.58
C GLU A 231 10.43 19.35 -16.47
N THR A 232 11.62 19.22 -15.89
CA THR A 232 12.88 19.15 -16.64
C THR A 232 12.92 17.90 -17.52
N ALA A 233 12.48 16.74 -17.01
CA ALA A 233 12.40 15.51 -17.79
C ALA A 233 11.38 15.61 -18.94
N ARG A 234 10.26 16.31 -18.73
CA ARG A 234 9.22 16.54 -19.75
C ARG A 234 9.70 17.40 -20.92
N THR A 235 10.58 18.37 -20.65
CA THR A 235 11.05 19.37 -21.62
C THR A 235 12.38 19.01 -22.29
N ALA A 236 13.07 17.98 -21.80
CA ALA A 236 14.29 17.47 -22.41
C ALA A 236 13.98 16.90 -23.82
N PRO A 237 14.79 17.24 -24.85
CA PRO A 237 14.71 16.56 -26.14
C PRO A 237 14.88 15.06 -25.94
N ALA A 238 14.07 14.23 -26.60
CA ALA A 238 14.25 12.78 -26.59
C ALA A 238 15.66 12.45 -27.12
N GLU A 239 16.59 12.16 -26.22
CA GLU A 239 17.95 11.79 -26.62
C GLU A 239 17.92 10.43 -27.33
N HIS A 240 18.84 10.28 -28.28
CA HIS A 240 18.90 9.11 -29.16
C HIS A 240 19.08 7.82 -28.35
N PRO A 241 18.43 6.71 -28.75
CA PRO A 241 18.58 5.43 -28.07
C PRO A 241 20.02 4.93 -28.24
N GLY A 242 20.86 5.15 -27.22
CA GLY A 242 22.27 4.72 -27.24
C GLY A 242 23.22 5.44 -26.28
N ALA A 243 22.84 6.57 -25.68
CA ALA A 243 23.70 7.27 -24.72
C ALA A 243 23.57 6.66 -23.31
N THR A 244 24.64 6.00 -22.84
CA THR A 244 24.70 5.48 -21.46
C THR A 244 24.89 6.64 -20.49
N ARG A 245 23.92 6.84 -19.59
CA ARG A 245 23.93 7.92 -18.60
C ARG A 245 24.88 7.59 -17.44
N THR A 246 26.15 7.96 -17.52
CA THR A 246 27.01 8.04 -16.32
C THR A 246 26.72 9.36 -15.61
N ALA A 247 25.79 9.35 -14.65
CA ALA A 247 25.54 10.51 -13.79
C ALA A 247 26.63 10.61 -12.69
N PRO A 248 27.11 11.81 -12.34
CA PRO A 248 27.91 12.00 -11.14
C PRO A 248 27.04 11.77 -9.90
N ALA A 249 27.65 11.24 -8.83
CA ALA A 249 26.98 11.03 -7.55
C ALA A 249 26.39 12.36 -7.01
N GLY A 250 25.07 12.43 -6.86
CA GLY A 250 24.40 13.49 -6.08
C GLY A 250 23.20 14.20 -6.73
N HIS A 251 22.78 13.90 -7.96
CA HIS A 251 21.57 14.49 -8.55
C HIS A 251 20.73 13.44 -9.30
N PRO A 252 19.43 13.23 -8.97
CA PRO A 252 18.58 12.34 -9.73
C PRO A 252 18.20 13.02 -11.06
N ALA A 253 18.98 12.75 -12.11
CA ALA A 253 18.55 13.11 -13.47
C ALA A 253 17.39 12.21 -13.90
N GLY A 254 16.21 12.82 -14.11
CA GLY A 254 15.00 12.20 -14.66
C GLY A 254 14.05 11.58 -13.63
N VAL A 255 12.77 11.48 -13.99
CA VAL A 255 11.82 10.58 -13.32
C VAL A 255 12.39 9.15 -13.46
N PRO A 256 12.59 8.38 -12.38
CA PRO A 256 13.17 7.05 -12.45
C PRO A 256 12.31 6.13 -13.30
N GLU A 257 12.95 5.21 -14.02
CA GLU A 257 12.25 4.11 -14.67
C GLU A 257 11.39 3.34 -13.65
N GLY A 258 10.13 3.08 -14.02
CA GLY A 258 9.23 2.22 -13.25
C GLY A 258 8.21 2.92 -12.35
N LEU A 259 8.23 4.26 -12.20
CA LEU A 259 7.11 4.95 -11.55
C LEU A 259 5.90 5.04 -12.50
N PRO A 260 4.69 4.65 -12.05
CA PRO A 260 3.48 4.84 -12.85
C PRO A 260 3.23 6.33 -13.17
N ASP A 261 2.84 6.61 -14.41
CA ASP A 261 2.27 7.90 -14.79
C ASP A 261 0.75 7.87 -14.55
N ARG A 262 0.32 8.70 -13.61
CA ARG A 262 -1.07 8.89 -13.21
C ARG A 262 -1.34 10.40 -13.11
N ARG A 263 -0.85 11.16 -14.09
CA ARG A 263 -1.30 12.54 -14.26
C ARG A 263 -2.78 12.57 -14.63
N LEU A 264 -3.47 13.67 -14.28
CA LEU A 264 -4.93 13.74 -14.35
C LEU A 264 -5.51 13.37 -15.74
N PRO A 265 -4.93 13.79 -16.88
CA PRO A 265 -5.42 13.37 -18.19
C PRO A 265 -5.31 11.86 -18.45
N VAL A 266 -4.22 11.23 -17.98
CA VAL A 266 -4.01 9.77 -18.11
C VAL A 266 -5.07 9.01 -17.30
N LEU A 267 -5.33 9.47 -16.09
CA LEU A 267 -6.32 8.88 -15.20
C LEU A 267 -7.74 9.03 -15.72
N ALA A 268 -8.09 10.18 -16.30
CA ALA A 268 -9.40 10.39 -16.91
C ALA A 268 -9.70 9.34 -18.00
N GLY A 269 -8.67 8.95 -18.77
CA GLY A 269 -8.79 7.84 -19.73
C GLY A 269 -9.12 6.50 -19.06
N ARG A 270 -8.55 6.21 -17.89
CA ARG A 270 -8.80 4.97 -17.14
C ARG A 270 -10.20 4.90 -16.55
N VAL A 271 -10.80 6.04 -16.18
CA VAL A 271 -12.18 6.08 -15.65
C VAL A 271 -13.17 5.51 -16.65
N ARG A 272 -13.01 5.76 -17.96
CA ARG A 272 -13.90 5.16 -18.97
C ARG A 272 -13.78 3.64 -18.98
N GLY A 273 -12.56 3.11 -18.98
CA GLY A 273 -12.32 1.66 -18.92
C GLY A 273 -12.88 1.01 -17.65
N LEU A 274 -12.85 1.71 -16.52
CA LEU A 274 -13.50 1.28 -15.28
C LEU A 274 -15.03 1.15 -15.45
N LEU A 275 -15.67 2.15 -16.07
CA LEU A 275 -17.13 2.15 -16.30
C LEU A 275 -17.58 1.18 -17.40
N ASP A 276 -16.69 0.80 -18.31
CA ASP A 276 -16.92 -0.27 -19.29
C ASP A 276 -16.66 -1.68 -18.70
N GLY A 277 -16.10 -1.77 -17.49
CA GLY A 277 -15.61 -2.99 -16.87
C GLY A 277 -16.49 -3.58 -15.76
N GLU A 278 -15.89 -4.43 -14.93
CA GLU A 278 -16.57 -5.17 -13.85
C GLU A 278 -17.25 -4.25 -12.83
N ALA A 279 -16.67 -3.07 -12.56
CA ALA A 279 -17.21 -2.10 -11.60
C ALA A 279 -18.64 -1.66 -11.95
N ALA A 280 -19.01 -1.64 -13.23
CA ALA A 280 -20.34 -1.28 -13.68
C ALA A 280 -21.43 -2.24 -13.17
N ALA A 281 -21.11 -3.51 -12.94
CA ALA A 281 -22.05 -4.50 -12.42
C ALA A 281 -22.49 -4.18 -10.97
N GLY A 282 -21.66 -3.42 -10.24
CA GLY A 282 -21.95 -2.97 -8.88
C GLY A 282 -22.82 -1.70 -8.82
N LEU A 283 -23.23 -1.13 -9.96
CA LEU A 283 -23.98 0.13 -10.05
C LEU A 283 -25.41 -0.10 -10.59
N THR A 284 -26.35 0.74 -10.15
CA THR A 284 -27.67 0.84 -10.80
C THR A 284 -27.57 1.53 -12.16
N GLY A 285 -28.59 1.38 -13.01
CA GLY A 285 -28.62 2.06 -14.31
C GLY A 285 -28.55 3.59 -14.22
N ASP A 286 -29.15 4.17 -13.17
CA ASP A 286 -29.11 5.62 -12.91
C ASP A 286 -27.73 6.06 -12.41
N GLU A 287 -27.11 5.29 -11.50
CA GLU A 287 -25.74 5.52 -11.03
C GLU A 287 -24.73 5.44 -12.17
N LEU A 288 -24.81 4.41 -13.02
CA LEU A 288 -23.92 4.26 -14.17
C LEU A 288 -24.10 5.41 -15.17
N SER A 289 -25.34 5.81 -15.44
CA SER A 289 -25.62 6.97 -16.31
C SER A 289 -25.06 8.27 -15.72
N ALA A 290 -25.12 8.45 -14.40
CA ALA A 290 -24.53 9.59 -13.73
C ALA A 290 -22.99 9.55 -13.75
N ALA A 291 -22.39 8.37 -13.58
CA ALA A 291 -20.95 8.18 -13.65
C ALA A 291 -20.40 8.50 -15.04
N TRP A 292 -21.11 8.11 -16.12
CA TRP A 292 -20.75 8.51 -17.48
C TRP A 292 -20.80 10.02 -17.70
N ARG A 293 -21.84 10.70 -17.19
CA ARG A 293 -21.90 12.18 -17.25
C ARG A 293 -20.75 12.84 -16.49
N LEU A 294 -20.38 12.30 -15.33
CA LEU A 294 -19.23 12.78 -14.57
C LEU A 294 -17.92 12.55 -15.35
N ALA A 295 -17.75 11.37 -15.96
CA ALA A 295 -16.60 11.05 -16.81
C ALA A 295 -16.49 11.97 -18.03
N ASP A 296 -17.61 12.31 -18.67
CA ASP A 296 -17.66 13.26 -19.79
C ASP A 296 -17.29 14.69 -19.37
N ALA A 297 -17.57 15.07 -18.11
CA ALA A 297 -17.23 16.39 -17.56
C ALA A 297 -15.77 16.49 -17.06
N LEU A 298 -15.03 15.38 -16.98
CA LEU A 298 -13.66 15.37 -16.45
C LEU A 298 -12.68 16.31 -17.16
N PRO A 299 -12.63 16.42 -18.51
CA PRO A 299 -11.65 17.28 -19.17
C PRO A 299 -11.76 18.76 -18.76
N ALA A 300 -12.98 19.27 -18.57
CA ALA A 300 -13.20 20.63 -18.09
C ALA A 300 -12.79 20.80 -16.62
N ARG A 301 -13.12 19.81 -15.76
CA ARG A 301 -12.73 19.81 -14.35
C ARG A 301 -11.21 19.73 -14.18
N ILE A 302 -10.54 18.90 -14.98
CA ILE A 302 -9.09 18.74 -14.99
C ILE A 302 -8.42 20.05 -15.39
N SER A 303 -8.89 20.69 -16.48
CA SER A 303 -8.39 22.01 -16.88
C SER A 303 -8.51 23.03 -15.75
N ALA A 304 -9.63 23.06 -15.02
CA ALA A 304 -9.83 23.96 -13.89
C ALA A 304 -8.91 23.65 -12.69
N ILE A 305 -8.56 22.38 -12.47
CA ILE A 305 -7.58 21.97 -11.44
C ILE A 305 -6.18 22.39 -11.86
N GLU A 306 -5.79 22.16 -13.13
CA GLU A 306 -4.47 22.54 -13.66
C GLU A 306 -4.26 24.07 -13.63
N GLU A 307 -5.31 24.86 -13.89
CA GLU A 307 -5.30 26.32 -13.72
C GLU A 307 -4.98 26.79 -12.29
N CYS A 308 -5.13 25.92 -11.28
CA CYS A 308 -4.73 26.22 -9.90
C CYS A 308 -3.20 26.26 -9.73
N GLY A 309 -2.42 25.85 -10.74
CA GLY A 309 -0.98 26.11 -10.81
C GLY A 309 -0.11 25.25 -9.89
N LEU A 310 -0.62 24.12 -9.40
CA LEU A 310 0.20 23.15 -8.66
C LEU A 310 0.89 22.21 -9.66
N PRO A 311 2.22 22.05 -9.61
CA PRO A 311 2.94 21.22 -10.58
C PRO A 311 2.78 19.73 -10.27
N ASP A 312 2.77 18.90 -11.31
CA ASP A 312 2.87 17.45 -11.16
C ASP A 312 4.18 17.06 -10.45
N THR A 313 4.10 16.05 -9.61
CA THR A 313 5.17 15.61 -8.71
C THR A 313 5.03 14.13 -8.38
N LEU A 314 5.95 13.58 -7.59
CA LEU A 314 5.72 12.33 -6.87
C LEU A 314 4.54 12.51 -5.88
N VAL A 315 3.51 11.71 -6.06
CA VAL A 315 2.33 11.58 -5.20
C VAL A 315 2.50 10.30 -4.39
N HIS A 316 2.27 10.35 -3.08
CA HIS A 316 2.29 9.15 -2.23
C HIS A 316 1.06 8.26 -2.47
N ALA A 317 -0.09 8.90 -2.72
CA ALA A 317 -1.42 8.32 -2.95
C ALA A 317 -2.09 7.75 -1.70
N ASP A 318 -1.33 7.34 -0.69
CA ASP A 318 -1.84 6.97 0.64
C ASP A 318 -1.29 7.86 1.77
N PHE A 319 -1.16 9.17 1.50
CA PHE A 319 -0.56 10.12 2.45
C PHE A 319 -1.52 10.46 3.60
N HIS A 320 -1.49 9.66 4.66
CA HIS A 320 -2.25 9.91 5.88
C HIS A 320 -1.43 9.60 7.13
N SER A 321 -1.89 10.08 8.28
CA SER A 321 -1.11 10.02 9.53
C SER A 321 -0.85 8.60 10.07
N GLY A 322 -1.68 7.61 9.71
CA GLY A 322 -1.40 6.19 9.98
C GLY A 322 -0.16 5.63 9.26
N ASN A 323 0.30 6.27 8.19
CA ASN A 323 1.50 5.92 7.42
C ASN A 323 2.69 6.81 7.81
N TRP A 324 2.61 7.48 8.96
CA TRP A 324 3.73 8.22 9.52
C TRP A 324 4.22 7.53 10.78
N ARG A 325 5.53 7.58 10.99
CA ARG A 325 6.17 7.27 12.27
C ARG A 325 6.78 8.53 12.82
N SER A 326 6.66 8.76 14.13
CA SER A 326 7.28 9.89 14.80
C SER A 326 7.86 9.50 16.16
N GLY A 327 9.12 9.90 16.39
CA GLY A 327 9.75 9.89 17.71
C GLY A 327 9.81 11.28 18.35
N GLY A 328 8.93 12.21 17.92
CA GLY A 328 8.95 13.62 18.30
C GLY A 328 9.96 14.45 17.50
N LEU A 329 11.25 14.13 17.61
CA LEU A 329 12.32 14.88 16.93
C LEU A 329 12.51 14.50 15.45
N ARG A 330 12.05 13.31 15.06
CA ARG A 330 12.15 12.78 13.69
C ARG A 330 10.83 12.12 13.33
N SER A 331 10.42 12.36 12.10
CA SER A 331 9.26 11.71 11.51
C SER A 331 9.59 11.20 10.12
N ALA A 332 9.03 10.05 9.76
CA ALA A 332 9.12 9.52 8.41
C ALA A 332 7.76 9.02 7.92
N VAL A 333 7.54 9.16 6.63
CA VAL A 333 6.44 8.59 5.86
C VAL A 333 6.86 7.18 5.44
N VAL A 334 5.93 6.23 5.47
CA VAL A 334 6.13 4.84 5.05
C VAL A 334 5.03 4.41 4.09
N ASP A 335 5.18 3.25 3.46
CA ASP A 335 4.18 2.64 2.58
C ASP A 335 4.00 3.33 1.22
N PHE A 336 4.99 3.17 0.35
CA PHE A 336 5.05 3.86 -0.95
C PHE A 336 4.48 3.03 -2.10
N ALA A 337 3.73 1.96 -1.81
CA ALA A 337 3.31 0.97 -2.81
C ALA A 337 2.38 1.56 -3.89
N ASP A 338 1.71 2.68 -3.61
CA ASP A 338 0.83 3.37 -4.56
C ASP A 338 1.43 4.65 -5.15
N SER A 339 2.69 4.94 -4.86
CA SER A 339 3.35 6.17 -5.29
C SER A 339 3.47 6.29 -6.81
N HIS A 340 3.27 7.49 -7.34
CA HIS A 340 3.24 7.70 -8.79
C HIS A 340 3.57 9.14 -9.16
N ILE A 341 3.77 9.42 -10.44
CA ILE A 341 3.80 10.81 -10.93
C ILE A 341 2.37 11.26 -11.19
N GLY A 342 1.98 12.39 -10.59
CA GLY A 342 0.64 12.95 -10.73
C GLY A 342 0.48 14.27 -9.99
N HIS A 343 -0.77 14.68 -9.82
CA HIS A 343 -1.10 15.96 -9.23
C HIS A 343 -1.14 15.88 -7.69
N PRO A 344 -0.48 16.79 -6.94
CA PRO A 344 -0.31 16.68 -5.48
C PRO A 344 -1.60 16.82 -4.67
N VAL A 345 -2.67 17.31 -5.29
CA VAL A 345 -3.99 17.48 -4.64
C VAL A 345 -4.52 16.18 -4.04
N LEU A 346 -4.12 15.03 -4.57
CA LEU A 346 -4.56 13.73 -4.08
C LEU A 346 -4.02 13.42 -2.69
N ASP A 347 -2.75 13.73 -2.44
CA ASP A 347 -2.17 13.64 -1.10
C ASP A 347 -2.83 14.67 -0.16
N GLY A 348 -3.21 15.84 -0.68
CA GLY A 348 -3.96 16.86 0.04
C GLY A 348 -5.34 16.38 0.51
N LEU A 349 -6.11 15.74 -0.39
CA LEU A 349 -7.41 15.14 -0.07
C LEU A 349 -7.25 13.94 0.87
N ARG A 350 -6.24 13.09 0.63
CA ARG A 350 -5.98 11.92 1.48
C ARG A 350 -5.66 12.32 2.91
N VAL A 351 -4.76 13.30 3.12
CA VAL A 351 -4.42 13.76 4.47
C VAL A 351 -5.60 14.49 5.13
N ARG A 352 -6.42 15.21 4.35
CA ARG A 352 -7.61 15.93 4.84
C ARG A 352 -8.68 14.96 5.35
N ASP A 353 -9.04 13.95 4.56
CA ASP A 353 -10.30 13.20 4.74
C ASP A 353 -10.15 11.77 5.27
N PHE A 354 -8.96 11.15 5.20
CA PHE A 354 -8.78 9.73 5.57
C PHE A 354 -9.31 9.36 6.97
N ARG A 355 -9.22 10.30 7.91
CA ARG A 355 -9.77 10.15 9.26
C ARG A 355 -10.65 11.36 9.57
N PRO A 356 -11.97 11.20 9.71
CA PRO A 356 -12.81 12.22 10.33
C PRO A 356 -12.31 12.51 11.74
N GLY A 357 -12.25 13.79 12.14
CA GLY A 357 -11.76 14.14 13.47
C GLY A 357 -11.43 15.61 13.66
N PRO A 358 -11.04 16.01 14.89
CA PRO A 358 -10.82 17.42 15.26
C PRO A 358 -9.68 18.08 14.49
N HIS A 359 -8.76 17.31 13.90
CA HIS A 359 -7.61 17.82 13.15
C HIS A 359 -7.85 17.92 11.64
N ARG A 360 -9.08 17.78 11.14
CA ARG A 360 -9.37 17.92 9.70
C ARG A 360 -8.93 19.28 9.16
N THR A 361 -9.40 20.38 9.78
CA THR A 361 -9.05 21.75 9.39
C THR A 361 -7.56 22.04 9.54
N GLU A 362 -6.92 21.48 10.57
CA GLU A 362 -5.47 21.60 10.78
C GLU A 362 -4.67 20.99 9.61
N ARG A 363 -5.02 19.77 9.19
CA ARG A 363 -4.36 19.07 8.07
C ARG A 363 -4.54 19.81 6.75
N GLU A 364 -5.78 20.24 6.49
CA GLU A 364 -6.12 21.06 5.32
C GLU A 364 -5.32 22.36 5.28
N GLN A 365 -5.32 23.13 6.37
CA GLN A 365 -4.60 24.40 6.45
C GLN A 365 -3.09 24.20 6.34
N ALA A 366 -2.53 23.14 6.93
CA ALA A 366 -1.11 22.83 6.83
C ALA A 366 -0.70 22.55 5.37
N TRP A 367 -1.50 21.78 4.64
CA TRP A 367 -1.24 21.46 3.23
C TRP A 367 -1.37 22.69 2.34
N ILE A 368 -2.46 23.47 2.49
CA ILE A 368 -2.69 24.74 1.78
C ILE A 368 -1.51 25.69 2.00
N SER A 369 -1.16 25.94 3.27
CA SER A 369 -0.11 26.90 3.62
C SER A 369 1.25 26.48 3.08
N ALA A 370 1.55 25.17 3.12
CA ALA A 370 2.80 24.64 2.58
C ALA A 370 2.91 24.84 1.06
N TRP A 371 1.85 24.52 0.30
CA TRP A 371 1.87 24.71 -1.16
C TRP A 371 1.89 26.18 -1.57
N SER A 372 1.07 27.04 -0.95
CA SER A 372 1.07 28.47 -1.23
C SER A 372 2.45 29.11 -0.98
N ALA A 373 3.19 28.63 0.02
CA ALA A 373 4.55 29.10 0.30
C ALA A 373 5.59 28.61 -0.72
N ARG A 374 5.42 27.40 -1.27
CA ARG A 374 6.37 26.80 -2.24
C ARG A 374 6.12 27.22 -3.68
N VAL A 375 4.87 27.46 -4.04
CA VAL A 375 4.46 27.87 -5.38
C VAL A 375 3.60 29.13 -5.27
N PRO A 376 4.23 30.31 -5.14
CA PRO A 376 3.50 31.58 -5.10
C PRO A 376 2.63 31.76 -6.34
N GLY A 377 1.36 32.12 -6.14
CA GLY A 377 0.37 32.28 -7.22
C GLY A 377 -0.45 31.02 -7.51
N SER A 378 -0.10 29.87 -6.91
CA SER A 378 -0.97 28.69 -6.92
C SER A 378 -2.23 28.89 -6.05
N ASP A 379 -3.30 28.15 -6.36
CA ASP A 379 -4.55 28.13 -5.61
C ASP A 379 -4.86 26.72 -5.06
N PRO A 380 -4.14 26.29 -4.01
CA PRO A 380 -4.37 24.98 -3.39
C PRO A 380 -5.76 24.84 -2.77
N VAL A 381 -6.42 25.95 -2.39
CA VAL A 381 -7.78 25.93 -1.84
C VAL A 381 -8.77 25.50 -2.93
N ARG A 382 -8.73 26.16 -4.09
CA ARG A 382 -9.57 25.80 -5.24
C ARG A 382 -9.24 24.40 -5.76
N ALA A 383 -7.97 24.00 -5.77
CA ALA A 383 -7.58 22.65 -6.18
C ALA A 383 -8.26 21.57 -5.32
N LEU A 384 -8.22 21.69 -3.99
CA LEU A 384 -8.90 20.76 -3.08
C LEU A 384 -10.42 20.71 -3.32
N ALA A 385 -11.05 21.85 -3.53
CA ALA A 385 -12.50 21.92 -3.77
C ALA A 385 -12.91 21.26 -5.10
N LEU A 386 -12.10 21.40 -6.15
CA LEU A 386 -12.42 20.85 -7.46
C LEU A 386 -12.13 19.36 -7.60
N ALA A 387 -11.11 18.85 -6.89
CA ALA A 387 -10.55 17.53 -7.13
C ALA A 387 -11.23 16.38 -6.37
N GLU A 388 -12.16 16.65 -5.44
CA GLU A 388 -12.76 15.62 -4.59
C GLU A 388 -13.44 14.49 -5.37
N PRO A 389 -14.33 14.75 -6.37
CA PRO A 389 -14.88 13.67 -7.19
C PRO A 389 -13.83 12.90 -7.99
N LEU A 390 -12.76 13.58 -8.41
CA LEU A 390 -11.68 12.95 -9.17
C LEU A 390 -10.87 12.00 -8.28
N ALA A 391 -10.59 12.37 -7.03
CA ALA A 391 -9.89 11.48 -6.09
C ALA A 391 -10.65 10.18 -5.85
N HIS A 392 -11.98 10.24 -5.68
CA HIS A 392 -12.82 9.06 -5.56
C HIS A 392 -12.76 8.18 -6.82
N LEU A 393 -12.91 8.77 -8.02
CA LEU A 393 -12.76 8.02 -9.27
C LEU A 393 -11.37 7.38 -9.42
N MET A 394 -10.33 8.03 -8.91
CA MET A 394 -8.98 7.46 -8.90
C MET A 394 -8.83 6.28 -7.95
N TYR A 395 -9.39 6.35 -6.74
CA TYR A 395 -9.44 5.19 -5.85
C TYR A 395 -10.25 4.07 -6.46
N ALA A 396 -11.36 4.37 -7.14
CA ALA A 396 -12.14 3.35 -7.85
C ALA A 396 -11.31 2.63 -8.92
N VAL A 397 -10.57 3.38 -9.75
CA VAL A 397 -9.61 2.79 -10.71
C VAL A 397 -8.56 1.95 -9.97
N ARG A 398 -8.02 2.45 -8.85
CA ARG A 398 -6.97 1.75 -8.11
C ARG A 398 -7.46 0.45 -7.47
N TYR A 399 -8.65 0.44 -6.88
CA TYR A 399 -9.25 -0.77 -6.33
C TYR A 399 -9.59 -1.78 -7.44
N GLN A 400 -10.01 -1.34 -8.62
CA GLN A 400 -10.18 -2.25 -9.75
C GLN A 400 -8.83 -2.84 -10.19
N GLU A 401 -7.76 -2.04 -10.26
CA GLU A 401 -6.40 -2.56 -10.52
C GLU A 401 -5.97 -3.61 -9.50
N PHE A 402 -6.35 -3.45 -8.22
CA PHE A 402 -6.11 -4.47 -7.19
C PHE A 402 -6.86 -5.75 -7.51
N LEU A 403 -8.17 -5.66 -7.76
CA LEU A 403 -9.04 -6.79 -8.06
C LEU A 403 -8.58 -7.57 -9.31
N ASP A 404 -8.08 -6.88 -10.32
CA ASP A 404 -7.55 -7.46 -11.57
C ASP A 404 -6.17 -8.13 -11.36
N GLY A 405 -5.45 -7.68 -10.33
CA GLY A 405 -4.06 -8.05 -10.06
C GLY A 405 -3.85 -9.12 -8.99
N ILE A 406 -4.90 -9.57 -8.31
CA ILE A 406 -4.83 -10.53 -7.19
C ILE A 406 -5.63 -11.82 -7.47
N GLU A 407 -5.31 -12.90 -6.75
CA GLU A 407 -6.06 -14.15 -6.88
C GLU A 407 -7.51 -14.01 -6.39
N THR A 408 -8.42 -14.79 -6.97
CA THR A 408 -9.86 -14.68 -6.71
C THR A 408 -10.23 -14.81 -5.24
N SER A 409 -9.60 -15.71 -4.47
CA SER A 409 -9.87 -15.89 -3.04
C SER A 409 -9.51 -14.66 -2.19
N GLU A 410 -8.61 -13.81 -2.70
CA GLU A 410 -8.12 -12.62 -2.01
C GLU A 410 -8.90 -11.36 -2.46
N ARG A 411 -9.80 -11.46 -3.45
CA ARG A 411 -10.65 -10.33 -3.88
C ARG A 411 -11.59 -9.83 -2.79
N ILE A 412 -11.90 -10.66 -1.79
CA ILE A 412 -12.73 -10.31 -0.63
C ILE A 412 -12.22 -9.07 0.13
N TYR A 413 -10.94 -8.70 0.00
CA TYR A 413 -10.40 -7.48 0.59
C TYR A 413 -10.93 -6.18 -0.04
N HIS A 414 -11.33 -6.21 -1.31
CA HIS A 414 -11.70 -5.03 -2.09
C HIS A 414 -12.98 -5.19 -2.93
N GLU A 415 -13.67 -6.32 -2.80
CA GLU A 415 -14.87 -6.58 -3.56
C GLU A 415 -15.94 -5.55 -3.20
N GLY A 416 -16.39 -4.78 -4.20
CA GLY A 416 -17.33 -3.68 -4.03
C GLY A 416 -16.69 -2.30 -3.85
N ASP A 417 -15.40 -2.21 -3.48
CA ASP A 417 -14.70 -0.93 -3.28
C ASP A 417 -14.77 0.00 -4.52
N PRO A 418 -14.59 -0.47 -5.78
CA PRO A 418 -14.69 0.40 -6.94
C PRO A 418 -16.08 1.04 -7.10
N ALA A 419 -17.15 0.31 -6.79
CA ALA A 419 -18.51 0.83 -6.87
C ALA A 419 -18.81 1.81 -5.72
N VAL A 420 -18.28 1.54 -4.51
CA VAL A 420 -18.38 2.46 -3.36
C VAL A 420 -17.71 3.80 -3.69
N GLU A 421 -16.50 3.77 -4.24
CA GLU A 421 -15.78 4.99 -4.62
C GLU A 421 -16.46 5.73 -5.77
N ILE A 422 -17.02 5.03 -6.77
CA ILE A 422 -17.82 5.69 -7.82
C ILE A 422 -19.02 6.43 -7.20
N ARG A 423 -19.73 5.84 -6.23
CA ARG A 423 -20.84 6.53 -5.53
C ARG A 423 -20.36 7.76 -4.75
N ALA A 424 -19.24 7.66 -4.04
CA ALA A 424 -18.65 8.79 -3.34
C ALA A 424 -18.24 9.93 -4.31
N ALA A 425 -17.77 9.59 -5.51
CA ALA A 425 -17.53 10.56 -6.57
C ALA A 425 -18.82 11.28 -7.03
N LEU A 426 -19.93 10.55 -7.16
CA LEU A 426 -21.22 11.13 -7.52
C LEU A 426 -21.78 12.04 -6.43
N GLU A 427 -21.69 11.62 -5.17
CA GLU A 427 -22.13 12.41 -4.02
C GLU A 427 -21.35 13.73 -3.91
N SER A 428 -20.02 13.66 -3.96
CA SER A 428 -19.15 14.85 -3.90
C SER A 428 -19.34 15.77 -5.12
N ALA A 429 -19.66 15.23 -6.30
CA ALA A 429 -19.93 16.02 -7.49
C ALA A 429 -21.26 16.80 -7.43
N HIS A 430 -22.23 16.36 -6.63
CA HIS A 430 -23.50 17.09 -6.41
C HIS A 430 -23.36 18.22 -5.38
N LEU A 431 -22.36 18.16 -4.51
CA LEU A 431 -22.11 19.16 -3.46
C LEU A 431 -21.24 20.34 -3.95
N ALA A 432 -20.55 20.18 -5.08
CA ALA A 432 -19.68 21.17 -5.72
C ALA A 432 -20.38 21.86 -6.88
#